data_AF-A0A6G3WKF6-F1
#
_entry.id   AF-A0A6G3WKF6-F1
#
_cell.length_a   1.000
_cell.length_b   1.000
_cell.length_c   1.000
_cell.angle_alpha   90.00
_cell.angle_beta   90.00
_cell.angle_gamma   90.00
#
_symmetry.space_group_name_H-M   'P 1'
#
loop_
_entity.id
_entity.type
_entity.pdbx_description
1 polymer ?
#
loop_
_entity_poly.entity_id
_entity_poly.type
_entity_poly.pdbx_seq_one_letter_code
_entity_poly.pdbx_strand_id
1 'polypeptide(L)'
;MDRRTFLTAAGTGAAALSLGAVTAPAAVAAPTDPRLLKTWFRDTYRSIEAMTTDFGLVTDKIDLSGPGAPVQSTQTSPTNIGCGLWSTVAAAGLGVIRESTMIRALTRTVAAVEKLERHHGFWLNWYDAHDGSVLTQWPGTGDPVRPFLSSVDNAWLVTGLRIAADAAPALRPRIDRILATADWSYFYTPYDPADPVAGPGQLRGGVWTDTDEPTPHHYGALNTEPRMASYLGIADGSLPTDHYWHMLRTMLPEHEQEQKPGGGYVTVDGVRVWNGHYTHCGRKVVPTWGGSMFEALMVPLFVPEQQWSPRAWGVTHHRYVRGQIDHGLREAEYGYWGFSPSNVPEDGYQEYGVDALGMAVDGY
;
A
#
# COMPACT_ATOMS: atom_id res chain seq x y z
N MET A 1 -4.67 -20.29 -29.23
CA MET A 1 -4.57 -21.73 -29.59
C MET A 1 -5.67 -22.50 -28.86
N ASP A 2 -6.22 -23.51 -29.53
CA ASP A 2 -7.56 -24.06 -29.39
C ASP A 2 -8.03 -24.54 -28.01
N ARG A 3 -9.28 -24.18 -27.69
CA ARG A 3 -10.15 -24.87 -26.72
C ARG A 3 -10.55 -26.23 -27.28
N ARG A 4 -10.30 -27.31 -26.52
CA ARG A 4 -10.90 -28.63 -26.78
C ARG A 4 -11.82 -29.05 -25.64
N THR A 5 -13.11 -28.92 -25.95
CA THR A 5 -14.26 -29.61 -25.40
C THR A 5 -14.02 -31.12 -25.35
N PHE A 6 -14.28 -31.76 -24.21
CA PHE A 6 -14.58 -33.19 -24.15
C PHE A 6 -15.94 -33.38 -23.47
N LEU A 7 -16.91 -33.80 -24.30
CA LEU A 7 -18.16 -34.43 -23.88
C LEU A 7 -17.90 -35.94 -23.84
N THR A 8 -18.14 -36.59 -22.71
CA THR A 8 -18.35 -38.04 -22.66
C THR A 8 -19.49 -38.41 -21.70
N ALA A 9 -20.54 -38.93 -22.34
CA ALA A 9 -21.51 -39.93 -21.93
C ALA A 9 -21.76 -40.21 -20.43
N ALA A 10 -23.03 -40.03 -20.06
CA ALA A 10 -23.64 -40.57 -18.86
C ALA A 10 -23.67 -42.11 -18.89
N GLY A 11 -23.15 -42.72 -17.84
CA GLY A 11 -23.34 -44.12 -17.49
C GLY A 11 -23.74 -44.23 -16.03
N THR A 12 -24.98 -44.65 -15.78
CA THR A 12 -25.55 -44.88 -14.44
C THR A 12 -24.91 -46.11 -13.79
N GLY A 13 -24.13 -45.89 -12.74
CA GLY A 13 -23.63 -46.94 -11.86
C GLY A 13 -23.54 -46.41 -10.43
N ALA A 14 -24.49 -46.81 -9.59
CA ALA A 14 -24.46 -46.52 -8.16
C ALA A 14 -23.38 -47.38 -7.49
N ALA A 15 -22.20 -46.81 -7.29
CA ALA A 15 -21.17 -47.34 -6.41
C ALA A 15 -21.01 -46.37 -5.24
N ALA A 16 -21.41 -46.83 -4.05
CA ALA A 16 -21.18 -46.12 -2.80
C ALA A 16 -19.68 -46.10 -2.49
N LEU A 17 -19.01 -45.02 -2.91
CA LEU A 17 -17.66 -44.70 -2.48
C LEU A 17 -17.76 -44.08 -1.09
N SER A 18 -17.37 -44.86 -0.08
CA SER A 18 -17.01 -44.35 1.24
C SER A 18 -15.87 -43.35 1.07
N LEU A 19 -16.21 -42.06 1.03
CA LEU A 19 -15.25 -40.96 1.12
C LEU A 19 -14.54 -41.11 2.46
N GLY A 20 -13.32 -41.64 2.42
CA GLY A 20 -12.38 -41.50 3.52
C GLY A 20 -12.26 -40.01 3.83
N ALA A 21 -12.40 -39.67 5.11
CA ALA A 21 -12.26 -38.30 5.58
C ALA A 21 -10.90 -37.76 5.11
N VAL A 22 -10.91 -36.92 4.09
CA VAL A 22 -9.77 -36.08 3.75
C VAL A 22 -9.63 -35.17 4.95
N THR A 23 -8.66 -35.46 5.81
CA THR A 23 -8.28 -34.56 6.89
C THR A 23 -7.84 -33.28 6.21
N ALA A 24 -8.73 -32.26 6.23
CA ALA A 24 -8.36 -30.91 5.85
C ALA A 24 -7.08 -30.55 6.62
N PRO A 25 -6.05 -29.99 5.96
CA PRO A 25 -4.85 -29.56 6.68
C PRO A 25 -5.30 -28.67 7.83
N ALA A 26 -4.89 -29.04 9.05
CA ALA A 26 -5.22 -28.29 10.24
C ALA A 26 -4.79 -26.84 9.99
N ALA A 27 -5.76 -25.92 10.00
CA ALA A 27 -5.48 -24.50 9.88
C ALA A 27 -4.42 -24.16 10.94
N VAL A 28 -3.23 -23.77 10.49
CA VAL A 28 -2.15 -23.35 11.38
C VAL A 28 -2.71 -22.19 12.21
N ALA A 29 -2.92 -22.44 13.51
CA ALA A 29 -3.41 -21.41 14.41
C ALA A 29 -2.45 -20.22 14.33
N ALA A 30 -2.99 -19.01 14.16
CA ALA A 30 -2.19 -17.80 14.18
C ALA A 30 -1.32 -17.81 15.45
N PRO A 31 -0.03 -17.43 15.36
CA PRO A 31 0.81 -17.38 16.54
C PRO A 31 0.23 -16.38 17.52
N THR A 32 -0.33 -16.91 18.59
CA THR A 32 -0.92 -16.15 19.69
C THR A 32 0.08 -15.93 20.82
N ASP A 33 1.32 -16.46 20.72
CA ASP A 33 2.38 -16.20 21.69
C ASP A 33 2.94 -14.78 21.49
N PRO A 34 2.66 -13.84 22.41
CA PRO A 34 3.13 -12.46 22.27
C PRO A 34 4.65 -12.35 22.24
N ARG A 35 5.37 -13.35 22.78
CA ARG A 35 6.84 -13.38 22.73
C ARG A 35 7.34 -13.62 21.32
N LEU A 36 6.71 -14.51 20.56
CA LEU A 36 7.08 -14.77 19.17
C LEU A 36 6.83 -13.55 18.30
N LEU A 37 5.66 -12.90 18.45
CA LEU A 37 5.35 -11.65 17.74
C LEU A 37 6.35 -10.54 18.08
N LYS A 38 6.76 -10.43 19.36
CA LYS A 38 7.78 -9.47 19.79
C LYS A 38 9.17 -9.78 19.21
N THR A 39 9.51 -11.07 19.08
CA THR A 39 10.76 -11.49 18.41
C THR A 39 10.73 -11.10 16.94
N TRP A 40 9.67 -11.42 16.20
CA TRP A 40 9.52 -11.03 14.80
C TRP A 40 9.63 -9.53 14.61
N PHE A 41 8.90 -8.75 15.41
CA PHE A 41 9.00 -7.29 15.33
C PHE A 41 10.42 -6.80 15.60
N ARG A 42 11.11 -7.33 16.61
CA ARG A 42 12.50 -6.95 16.92
C ARG A 42 13.43 -7.26 15.76
N ASP A 43 13.32 -8.43 15.15
CA ASP A 43 14.17 -8.85 14.05
C ASP A 43 13.90 -8.02 12.80
N THR A 44 12.63 -7.71 12.48
CA THR A 44 12.26 -6.79 11.40
C THR A 44 12.79 -5.38 11.66
N TYR A 45 12.65 -4.86 12.88
CA TYR A 45 13.15 -3.53 13.23
C TYR A 45 14.68 -3.44 13.14
N ARG A 46 15.40 -4.52 13.48
CA ARG A 46 16.85 -4.59 13.30
C ARG A 46 17.27 -4.40 11.83
N SER A 47 16.47 -4.88 10.87
CA SER A 47 16.71 -4.62 9.46
C SER A 47 16.54 -3.13 9.12
N ILE A 48 15.53 -2.46 9.67
CA ILE A 48 15.35 -1.00 9.52
C ILE A 48 16.53 -0.23 10.12
N GLU A 49 17.03 -0.63 11.29
CA GLU A 49 18.23 -0.04 11.88
C GLU A 49 19.45 -0.23 10.97
N ALA A 50 19.64 -1.44 10.44
CA ALA A 50 20.73 -1.74 9.51
C ALA A 50 20.60 -0.99 8.17
N MET A 51 19.38 -0.65 7.75
CA MET A 51 19.10 0.15 6.55
C MET A 51 19.16 1.66 6.81
N THR A 52 19.28 2.12 8.07
CA THR A 52 19.35 3.56 8.35
C THR A 52 20.79 4.06 8.22
N THR A 53 21.03 5.03 7.33
CA THR A 53 22.36 5.63 7.13
C THR A 53 22.73 6.60 8.27
N ASP A 54 24.00 7.00 8.32
CA ASP A 54 24.46 8.04 9.24
C ASP A 54 23.82 9.41 8.97
N PHE A 55 23.43 9.67 7.72
CA PHE A 55 22.67 10.87 7.35
C PHE A 55 21.29 10.89 8.02
N GLY A 56 20.70 9.72 8.24
CA GLY A 56 19.44 9.55 8.96
C GLY A 56 18.27 9.05 8.12
N LEU A 57 18.52 8.66 6.87
CA LEU A 57 17.49 8.14 5.97
C LEU A 57 17.60 6.61 5.89
N VAL A 58 16.46 5.95 5.75
CA VAL A 58 16.39 4.50 5.55
C VAL A 58 16.59 4.21 4.07
N THR A 59 17.55 3.37 3.74
CA THR A 59 17.81 2.94 2.36
C THR A 59 16.67 2.08 1.84
N ASP A 60 16.57 1.92 0.53
CA ASP A 60 15.51 1.17 -0.12
C ASP A 60 15.63 -0.34 0.10
N LYS A 61 16.85 -0.84 0.04
CA LYS A 61 17.19 -2.24 0.31
C LYS A 61 18.55 -2.38 0.99
N ILE A 62 18.84 -3.60 1.44
CA ILE A 62 20.13 -4.00 2.00
C ILE A 62 20.53 -5.36 1.41
N ASP A 63 21.79 -5.50 1.03
CA ASP A 63 22.34 -6.74 0.47
C ASP A 63 23.05 -7.55 1.56
N LEU A 64 22.72 -8.85 1.61
CA LEU A 64 23.24 -9.84 2.56
C LEU A 64 23.96 -11.02 1.87
N SER A 65 24.15 -10.95 0.55
CA SER A 65 24.71 -12.05 -0.26
C SER A 65 26.20 -12.28 -0.03
N GLY A 66 26.94 -11.22 0.33
CA GLY A 66 28.39 -11.26 0.54
C GLY A 66 28.79 -11.68 1.96
N PRO A 67 30.01 -12.23 2.14
CA PRO A 67 30.56 -12.45 3.48
C PRO A 67 30.90 -11.10 4.12
N GLY A 68 30.20 -10.72 5.19
CA GLY A 68 30.53 -9.50 5.93
C GLY A 68 29.34 -8.78 6.55
N ALA A 69 29.50 -7.47 6.75
CA ALA A 69 28.43 -6.61 7.20
C ALA A 69 27.41 -6.39 6.07
N PRO A 70 26.11 -6.26 6.40
CA PRO A 70 25.08 -5.89 5.44
C PRO A 70 25.46 -4.62 4.66
N VAL A 71 25.23 -4.62 3.34
CA VAL A 71 25.55 -3.49 2.46
C VAL A 71 24.30 -2.71 2.14
N GLN A 72 24.24 -1.47 2.61
CA GLN A 72 23.16 -0.54 2.34
C GLN A 72 23.14 -0.16 0.85
N SER A 73 21.94 -0.08 0.26
CA SER A 73 21.78 0.51 -1.08
C SER A 73 21.89 2.03 -1.01
N THR A 74 22.25 2.67 -2.14
CA THR A 74 22.40 4.13 -2.20
C THR A 74 21.06 4.84 -2.11
N GLN A 75 20.02 4.32 -2.76
CA GLN A 75 18.77 5.02 -2.95
C GLN A 75 17.82 4.94 -1.74
N THR A 76 17.00 5.97 -1.57
CA THR A 76 15.84 6.02 -0.66
C THR A 76 14.68 6.76 -1.32
N SER A 77 13.47 6.54 -0.82
CA SER A 77 12.24 7.18 -1.29
C SER A 77 11.50 7.83 -0.11
N PRO A 78 10.57 8.77 -0.36
CA PRO A 78 9.73 9.32 0.70
C PRO A 78 8.98 8.23 1.49
N THR A 79 8.51 7.17 0.83
CA THR A 79 7.91 6.00 1.49
C THR A 79 8.89 5.32 2.44
N ASN A 80 10.12 5.03 2.01
CA ASN A 80 11.15 4.40 2.85
C ASN A 80 11.47 5.24 4.09
N ILE A 81 11.54 6.57 3.93
CA ILE A 81 11.76 7.50 5.04
C ILE A 81 10.58 7.47 6.01
N GLY A 82 9.34 7.50 5.50
CA GLY A 82 8.13 7.31 6.29
C GLY A 82 8.17 6.02 7.10
N CYS A 83 8.47 4.89 6.43
CA CYS A 83 8.67 3.57 7.02
C CYS A 83 9.62 3.59 8.20
N GLY A 84 10.77 4.26 8.04
CA GLY A 84 11.74 4.44 9.11
C GLY A 84 11.17 5.16 10.33
N LEU A 85 10.46 6.27 10.11
CA LEU A 85 9.89 7.09 11.19
C LEU A 85 8.89 6.30 12.03
N TRP A 86 7.86 5.71 11.43
CA TRP A 86 6.83 5.00 12.21
C TRP A 86 7.34 3.69 12.79
N SER A 87 8.28 3.00 12.13
CA SER A 87 8.91 1.79 12.68
C SER A 87 9.72 2.10 13.94
N THR A 88 10.44 3.22 13.94
CA THR A 88 11.18 3.72 15.12
C THR A 88 10.24 4.04 16.29
N VAL A 89 9.09 4.67 16.01
CA VAL A 89 8.07 4.95 17.03
C VAL A 89 7.47 3.65 17.58
N ALA A 90 7.10 2.72 16.70
CA ALA A 90 6.59 1.41 17.10
C ALA A 90 7.60 0.63 17.95
N ALA A 91 8.89 0.69 17.62
CA ALA A 91 9.95 0.03 18.38
C ALA A 91 10.09 0.57 19.81
N ALA A 92 9.93 1.88 20.02
CA ALA A 92 9.88 2.44 21.36
C ALA A 92 8.59 2.04 22.09
N GLY A 93 7.43 2.13 21.43
CA GLY A 93 6.13 1.76 22.02
C GLY A 93 6.04 0.31 22.46
N LEU A 94 6.73 -0.60 21.77
CA LEU A 94 6.81 -2.02 22.12
C LEU A 94 7.97 -2.35 23.08
N GLY A 95 8.76 -1.34 23.48
CA GLY A 95 9.91 -1.49 24.37
C GLY A 95 11.06 -2.29 23.76
N VAL A 96 11.23 -2.24 22.43
CA VAL A 96 12.40 -2.78 21.73
C VAL A 96 13.59 -1.83 21.84
N ILE A 97 13.33 -0.53 21.76
CA ILE A 97 14.31 0.52 22.03
C ILE A 97 13.82 1.42 23.17
N ARG A 98 14.76 2.15 23.78
CA ARG A 98 14.41 3.20 24.75
C ARG A 98 13.84 4.42 24.03
N GLU A 99 12.93 5.12 24.69
CA GLU A 99 12.35 6.39 24.21
C GLU A 99 13.45 7.42 23.82
N SER A 100 14.50 7.55 24.63
CA SER A 100 15.62 8.44 24.30
C SER A 100 16.33 8.07 22.99
N THR A 101 16.37 6.78 22.63
CA THR A 101 16.92 6.32 21.35
C THR A 101 16.00 6.70 20.19
N MET A 102 14.68 6.52 20.36
CA MET A 102 13.69 6.99 19.39
C MET A 102 13.82 8.50 19.15
N ILE A 103 13.85 9.32 20.21
CA ILE A 103 13.96 10.78 20.06
C ILE A 103 15.21 11.17 19.27
N ARG A 104 16.37 10.56 19.53
CA ARG A 104 17.60 10.83 18.76
C ARG A 104 17.47 10.41 17.30
N ALA A 105 16.91 9.23 17.04
CA ALA A 105 16.71 8.71 15.69
C ALA A 105 15.74 9.61 14.89
N LEU A 106 14.57 9.93 15.44
CA LEU A 106 13.60 10.84 14.83
C LEU A 106 14.18 12.24 14.60
N THR A 107 14.94 12.77 15.57
CA THR A 107 15.59 14.10 15.43
C THR A 107 16.55 14.11 14.25
N ARG A 108 17.32 13.03 14.07
CA ARG A 108 18.26 12.87 12.96
C ARG A 108 17.54 12.76 11.63
N THR A 109 16.52 11.90 11.52
CA THR A 109 15.74 11.74 10.29
C THR A 109 15.01 13.03 9.91
N VAL A 110 14.40 13.75 10.86
CA VAL A 110 13.76 15.05 10.59
C VAL A 110 14.80 16.08 10.11
N ALA A 111 16.00 16.11 10.69
CA ALA A 111 17.08 16.99 10.23
C ALA A 111 17.59 16.64 8.82
N ALA A 112 17.52 15.37 8.42
CA ALA A 112 17.82 14.94 7.06
C ALA A 112 16.72 15.36 6.08
N VAL A 113 15.45 15.12 6.43
CA VAL A 113 14.28 15.50 5.64
C VAL A 113 14.22 17.01 5.38
N GLU A 114 14.62 17.84 6.34
CA GLU A 114 14.72 19.30 6.18
C GLU A 114 15.71 19.75 5.09
N LYS A 115 16.68 18.89 4.73
CA LYS A 115 17.71 19.18 3.72
C LYS A 115 17.34 18.69 2.32
N LEU A 116 16.33 17.83 2.22
CA LEU A 116 15.93 17.26 0.93
C LEU A 116 15.35 18.34 0.03
N GLU A 117 15.70 18.27 -1.25
CA GLU A 117 15.08 19.09 -2.28
C GLU A 117 13.58 18.80 -2.34
N ARG A 118 12.75 19.84 -2.49
CA ARG A 118 11.30 19.73 -2.54
C ARG A 118 10.74 20.60 -3.65
N HIS A 119 9.63 20.16 -4.22
CA HIS A 119 8.87 20.87 -5.26
C HIS A 119 7.41 20.92 -4.83
N HIS A 120 6.78 22.09 -4.94
CA HIS A 120 5.38 22.29 -4.52
C HIS A 120 5.04 21.77 -3.11
N GLY A 121 6.01 21.88 -2.19
CA GLY A 121 5.86 21.42 -0.81
C GLY A 121 6.03 19.92 -0.58
N PHE A 122 6.25 19.15 -1.65
CA PHE A 122 6.40 17.71 -1.66
C PHE A 122 7.83 17.26 -2.01
N TRP A 123 8.14 16.01 -1.70
CA TRP A 123 9.42 15.35 -1.96
C TRP A 123 9.39 14.58 -3.28
N LEU A 124 10.54 14.53 -3.93
CA LEU A 124 10.81 13.74 -5.13
C LEU A 124 10.86 12.24 -4.78
N ASN A 125 10.63 11.40 -5.78
CA ASN A 125 10.58 9.94 -5.64
C ASN A 125 11.88 9.29 -5.15
N TRP A 126 13.05 9.82 -5.51
CA TRP A 126 14.33 9.17 -5.21
C TRP A 126 15.44 10.13 -4.79
N TYR A 127 16.10 9.79 -3.68
CA TYR A 127 17.28 10.49 -3.15
C TYR A 127 18.41 9.51 -2.83
N ASP A 128 19.64 10.00 -2.79
CA ASP A 128 20.76 9.31 -2.14
C ASP A 128 20.54 9.35 -0.62
N ALA A 129 20.51 8.18 0.01
CA ALA A 129 20.25 8.01 1.42
C ALA A 129 21.41 8.49 2.31
N HIS A 130 22.61 8.67 1.77
CA HIS A 130 23.82 9.05 2.49
C HIS A 130 24.09 10.56 2.50
N ASP A 131 23.53 11.32 1.56
CA ASP A 131 23.70 12.78 1.52
C ASP A 131 22.44 13.60 1.21
N GLY A 132 21.35 12.94 0.80
CA GLY A 132 20.07 13.57 0.49
C GLY A 132 19.99 14.23 -0.88
N SER A 133 20.98 14.02 -1.76
CA SER A 133 20.95 14.51 -3.14
C SER A 133 19.88 13.80 -3.97
N VAL A 134 19.29 14.50 -4.93
CA VAL A 134 18.28 13.93 -5.84
C VAL A 134 18.96 12.96 -6.80
N LEU A 135 18.39 11.76 -6.96
CA LEU A 135 18.89 10.81 -7.93
C LEU A 135 18.40 11.18 -9.33
N THR A 136 19.36 11.34 -10.25
CA THR A 136 19.11 11.52 -11.70
C THR A 136 19.58 10.31 -12.52
N GLN A 137 20.25 9.36 -11.87
CA GLN A 137 20.67 8.08 -12.43
C GLN A 137 20.47 7.00 -11.37
N TRP A 138 20.07 5.81 -11.80
CA TRP A 138 19.82 4.69 -10.91
C TRP A 138 21.15 4.09 -10.44
N PRO A 139 21.38 3.94 -9.12
CA PRO A 139 22.62 3.38 -8.61
C PRO A 139 22.87 1.97 -9.14
N GLY A 140 24.09 1.74 -9.62
CA GLY A 140 24.51 0.44 -10.18
C GLY A 140 24.29 0.30 -11.69
N THR A 141 23.10 0.64 -12.21
CA THR A 141 22.80 0.50 -13.66
C THR A 141 23.12 1.75 -14.46
N GLY A 142 23.03 2.94 -13.83
CA GLY A 142 23.20 4.23 -14.50
C GLY A 142 22.01 4.67 -15.34
N ASP A 143 20.90 3.93 -15.29
CA ASP A 143 19.68 4.27 -16.04
C ASP A 143 19.14 5.64 -15.59
N PRO A 144 18.64 6.48 -16.51
CA PRO A 144 18.16 7.81 -16.14
C PRO A 144 16.96 7.73 -15.19
N VAL A 145 17.04 8.48 -14.09
CA VAL A 145 15.93 8.69 -13.16
C VAL A 145 15.37 10.07 -13.40
N ARG A 146 14.12 10.14 -13.87
CA ARG A 146 13.41 11.40 -14.07
C ARG A 146 12.78 11.83 -12.74
N PRO A 147 13.10 13.01 -12.19
CA PRO A 147 12.54 13.45 -10.92
C PRO A 147 11.01 13.61 -10.97
N PHE A 148 10.32 12.97 -10.04
CA PHE A 148 8.87 12.82 -10.04
C PHE A 148 8.29 13.08 -8.65
N LEU A 149 7.20 13.82 -8.58
CA LEU A 149 6.39 14.00 -7.37
C LEU A 149 5.29 12.96 -7.33
N SER A 150 5.52 11.87 -6.58
CA SER A 150 4.55 10.79 -6.37
C SER A 150 3.55 11.17 -5.29
N SER A 151 2.25 11.13 -5.58
CA SER A 151 1.22 11.43 -4.58
C SER A 151 1.21 10.38 -3.45
N VAL A 152 1.53 9.13 -3.78
CA VAL A 152 1.57 8.00 -2.83
C VAL A 152 2.77 8.09 -1.91
N ASP A 153 3.97 8.29 -2.46
CA ASP A 153 5.19 8.32 -1.63
C ASP A 153 5.15 9.48 -0.64
N ASN A 154 4.65 10.62 -1.10
CA ASN A 154 4.45 11.77 -0.25
C ASN A 154 3.43 11.51 0.86
N ALA A 155 2.35 10.76 0.60
CA ALA A 155 1.37 10.41 1.62
C ALA A 155 1.99 9.58 2.75
N TRP A 156 2.87 8.65 2.41
CA TRP A 156 3.58 7.85 3.39
C TRP A 156 4.60 8.67 4.19
N LEU A 157 5.39 9.53 3.55
CA LEU A 157 6.30 10.41 4.29
C LEU A 157 5.55 11.36 5.24
N VAL A 158 4.48 11.99 4.77
CA VAL A 158 3.64 12.87 5.60
C VAL A 158 3.04 12.11 6.79
N THR A 159 2.59 10.87 6.58
CA THR A 159 2.11 9.98 7.66
C THR A 159 3.20 9.75 8.71
N GLY A 160 4.41 9.36 8.28
CA GLY A 160 5.55 9.12 9.17
C GLY A 160 5.95 10.39 9.95
N LEU A 161 5.93 11.55 9.30
CA LEU A 161 6.22 12.84 9.94
C LEU A 161 5.17 13.19 11.01
N ARG A 162 3.86 13.01 10.74
CA ARG A 162 2.81 13.25 11.75
C ARG A 162 2.95 12.34 12.96
N ILE A 163 3.24 11.06 12.73
CA ILE A 163 3.50 10.08 13.80
C ILE A 163 4.72 10.50 14.62
N ALA A 164 5.82 10.93 13.97
CA ALA A 164 7.00 11.42 14.65
C ALA A 164 6.73 12.69 15.48
N ALA A 165 5.90 13.61 14.99
CA ALA A 165 5.50 14.82 15.71
C ALA A 165 4.70 14.52 16.97
N ASP A 166 3.90 13.45 16.95
CA ASP A 166 3.13 12.98 18.10
C ASP A 166 4.01 12.25 19.11
N ALA A 167 4.84 11.32 18.65
CA ALA A 167 5.73 10.54 19.50
C ALA A 167 6.88 11.36 20.12
N ALA A 168 7.31 12.44 19.46
CA ALA A 168 8.34 13.36 19.95
C ALA A 168 7.87 14.83 19.84
N PRO A 169 7.05 15.33 20.79
CA PRO A 169 6.44 16.67 20.71
C PRO A 169 7.42 17.83 20.51
N ALA A 170 8.68 17.68 20.94
CA ALA A 170 9.73 18.67 20.72
C ALA A 170 10.08 18.88 19.22
N LEU A 171 9.80 17.89 18.36
CA LEU A 171 10.01 17.98 16.91
C LEU A 171 8.83 18.62 16.18
N ARG A 172 7.65 18.73 16.83
CA ARG A 172 6.42 19.21 16.19
C ARG A 172 6.57 20.58 15.51
N PRO A 173 7.18 21.62 16.12
CA PRO A 173 7.34 22.90 15.43
C PRO A 173 8.22 22.83 14.17
N ARG A 174 9.13 21.87 14.09
CA ARG A 174 9.95 21.65 12.89
C ARG A 174 9.12 20.94 11.81
N ILE A 175 8.43 19.88 12.20
CA ILE A 175 7.57 19.09 11.31
C ILE A 175 6.41 19.93 10.77
N ASP A 176 5.76 20.74 11.60
CA ASP A 176 4.68 21.62 11.17
C ASP A 176 5.17 22.63 10.11
N ARG A 177 6.39 23.15 10.25
CA ARG A 177 6.99 24.03 9.22
C ARG A 177 7.30 23.30 7.92
N ILE A 178 7.73 22.04 8.00
CA ILE A 178 7.95 21.19 6.82
C ILE A 178 6.61 20.96 6.08
N LEU A 179 5.57 20.63 6.83
CA LEU A 179 4.25 20.27 6.29
C LEU A 179 3.39 21.48 5.91
N ALA A 180 3.69 22.68 6.40
CA ALA A 180 2.93 23.89 6.11
C ALA A 180 2.83 24.26 4.62
N THR A 181 3.71 23.71 3.78
CA THR A 181 3.72 23.95 2.34
C THR A 181 3.08 22.82 1.52
N ALA A 182 2.70 21.70 2.14
CA ALA A 182 2.10 20.58 1.42
C ALA A 182 0.65 20.91 1.07
N ASP A 183 0.33 20.92 -0.22
CA ASP A 183 -1.02 21.17 -0.73
C ASP A 183 -1.45 20.06 -1.70
N TRP A 184 -2.28 19.14 -1.21
CA TRP A 184 -2.73 17.98 -1.98
C TRP A 184 -3.56 18.34 -3.21
N SER A 185 -4.08 19.57 -3.28
CA SER A 185 -4.82 20.04 -4.47
C SER A 185 -3.95 20.04 -5.72
N TYR A 186 -2.62 20.11 -5.59
CA TYR A 186 -1.67 20.01 -6.69
C TYR A 186 -1.75 18.66 -7.44
N PHE A 187 -2.10 17.57 -6.73
CA PHE A 187 -2.31 16.25 -7.36
C PHE A 187 -3.75 16.01 -7.78
N TYR A 188 -4.68 16.94 -7.51
CA TYR A 188 -6.11 16.68 -7.61
C TYR A 188 -6.68 17.13 -8.95
N THR A 189 -7.48 16.27 -9.58
CA THR A 189 -8.34 16.67 -10.70
C THR A 189 -9.78 16.83 -10.18
N PRO A 190 -10.34 18.05 -10.19
CA PRO A 190 -11.71 18.31 -9.74
C PRO A 190 -12.76 17.44 -10.43
N TYR A 191 -13.85 17.16 -9.72
CA TYR A 191 -14.98 16.46 -10.31
C TYR A 191 -15.74 17.36 -11.28
N ASP A 192 -15.97 16.86 -12.50
CA ASP A 192 -16.84 17.48 -13.49
C ASP A 192 -18.01 16.54 -13.82
N PRO A 193 -19.26 16.88 -13.46
CA PRO A 193 -20.41 16.06 -13.78
C PRO A 193 -20.72 16.01 -15.29
N ALA A 194 -20.24 16.97 -16.08
CA ALA A 194 -20.41 16.97 -17.54
C ALA A 194 -19.43 16.02 -18.24
N ASP A 195 -18.24 15.82 -17.66
CA ASP A 195 -17.23 14.88 -18.14
C ASP A 195 -16.51 14.21 -16.96
N PRO A 196 -17.12 13.18 -16.35
CA PRO A 196 -16.55 12.50 -15.19
C PRO A 196 -15.32 11.64 -15.53
N VAL A 197 -14.96 11.52 -16.81
CA VAL A 197 -13.72 10.85 -17.23
C VAL A 197 -12.56 11.83 -17.20
N ALA A 198 -12.73 13.03 -17.77
CA ALA A 198 -11.71 14.07 -17.73
C ALA A 198 -11.59 14.72 -16.35
N GLY A 199 -12.71 14.91 -15.65
CA GLY A 199 -12.82 15.43 -14.30
C GLY A 199 -13.35 14.39 -13.32
N PRO A 200 -12.57 13.38 -12.92
CA PRO A 200 -13.07 12.28 -12.10
C PRO A 200 -13.22 12.62 -10.61
N GLY A 201 -12.72 13.77 -10.13
CA GLY A 201 -12.70 14.07 -8.71
C GLY A 201 -11.71 13.19 -7.93
N GLN A 202 -10.56 12.86 -8.53
CA GLN A 202 -9.58 11.90 -8.03
C GLN A 202 -8.15 12.49 -8.04
N LEU A 203 -7.27 11.86 -7.27
CA LEU A 203 -5.85 12.19 -7.27
C LEU A 203 -5.15 11.56 -8.48
N ARG A 204 -4.18 12.28 -9.04
CA ARG A 204 -3.24 11.78 -10.04
C ARG A 204 -2.19 10.87 -9.39
N GLY A 205 -1.57 10.01 -10.20
CA GLY A 205 -0.37 9.26 -9.84
C GLY A 205 0.74 10.15 -9.27
N GLY A 206 0.93 11.28 -9.93
CA GLY A 206 1.89 12.31 -9.53
C GLY A 206 2.15 13.29 -10.67
N VAL A 207 3.26 14.03 -10.57
CA VAL A 207 3.65 15.06 -11.55
C VAL A 207 5.15 14.98 -11.85
N TRP A 208 5.50 15.10 -13.14
CA TRP A 208 6.88 15.20 -13.58
C TRP A 208 7.40 16.63 -13.42
N THR A 209 8.50 16.82 -12.69
CA THR A 209 8.94 18.16 -12.25
C THR A 209 9.61 19.01 -13.33
N ASP A 210 10.11 18.39 -14.40
CA ASP A 210 10.74 19.05 -15.53
C ASP A 210 9.71 19.62 -16.53
N THR A 211 8.54 18.99 -16.67
CA THR A 211 7.48 19.43 -17.59
C THR A 211 6.23 19.95 -16.90
N ASP A 212 6.11 19.78 -15.58
CA ASP A 212 4.89 20.04 -14.80
C ASP A 212 3.67 19.23 -15.32
N GLU A 213 3.94 18.10 -16.00
CA GLU A 213 2.90 17.24 -16.57
C GLU A 213 2.45 16.19 -15.55
N PRO A 214 1.14 16.08 -15.27
CA PRO A 214 0.62 15.03 -14.41
C PRO A 214 0.67 13.68 -15.13
N THR A 215 0.64 12.59 -14.36
CA THR A 215 0.47 11.25 -14.91
C THR A 215 -0.85 11.13 -15.69
N PRO A 216 -0.92 10.32 -16.76
CA PRO A 216 -2.14 10.17 -17.55
C PRO A 216 -3.27 9.47 -16.77
N HIS A 217 -2.93 8.74 -15.70
CA HIS A 217 -3.88 8.00 -14.87
C HIS A 217 -4.20 8.73 -13.54
N HIS A 218 -5.28 8.27 -12.92
CA HIS A 218 -5.71 8.65 -11.58
C HIS A 218 -5.73 7.44 -10.65
N TYR A 219 -5.50 7.68 -9.37
CA TYR A 219 -5.82 6.71 -8.33
C TYR A 219 -7.32 6.77 -8.04
N GLY A 220 -8.07 5.95 -8.77
CA GLY A 220 -9.52 5.85 -8.62
C GLY A 220 -10.00 4.64 -7.82
N ALA A 221 -9.22 3.56 -7.74
CA ALA A 221 -9.60 2.37 -6.96
C ALA A 221 -9.66 2.72 -5.46
N LEU A 222 -10.80 2.47 -4.80
CA LEU A 222 -10.98 2.83 -3.40
C LEU A 222 -10.14 1.94 -2.48
N ASN A 223 -10.14 0.63 -2.69
CA ASN A 223 -9.45 -0.31 -1.83
C ASN A 223 -8.00 -0.49 -2.31
N THR A 224 -7.22 0.57 -2.31
CA THR A 224 -5.77 0.54 -2.57
C THR A 224 -5.05 1.44 -1.58
N GLU A 225 -3.73 1.32 -1.47
CA GLU A 225 -2.91 2.10 -0.55
C GLU A 225 -2.87 3.62 -0.83
N PRO A 226 -3.04 4.14 -2.07
CA PRO A 226 -3.05 5.57 -2.34
C PRO A 226 -4.18 6.31 -1.65
N ARG A 227 -5.22 5.60 -1.15
CA ARG A 227 -6.30 6.22 -0.35
C ARG A 227 -5.79 6.92 0.91
N MET A 228 -4.56 6.65 1.34
CA MET A 228 -3.94 7.42 2.42
C MET A 228 -3.77 8.90 2.03
N ALA A 229 -3.41 9.19 0.77
CA ALA A 229 -3.33 10.56 0.25
C ALA A 229 -4.69 11.26 0.28
N SER A 230 -5.77 10.52 -0.03
CA SER A 230 -7.15 11.01 0.09
C SER A 230 -7.48 11.43 1.52
N TYR A 231 -7.16 10.60 2.51
CA TYR A 231 -7.41 10.93 3.92
C TYR A 231 -6.61 12.13 4.39
N LEU A 232 -5.34 12.21 4.02
CA LEU A 232 -4.50 13.36 4.37
C LEU A 232 -5.03 14.64 3.71
N GLY A 233 -5.32 14.61 2.42
CA GLY A 233 -5.80 15.78 1.70
C GLY A 233 -7.16 16.28 2.17
N ILE A 234 -8.07 15.38 2.57
CA ILE A 234 -9.35 15.75 3.21
C ILE A 234 -9.11 16.32 4.62
N ALA A 235 -8.25 15.67 5.42
CA ALA A 235 -7.96 16.11 6.79
C ALA A 235 -7.26 17.49 6.82
N ASP A 236 -6.46 17.78 5.80
CA ASP A 236 -5.76 19.05 5.64
C ASP A 236 -6.65 20.15 5.03
N GLY A 237 -7.83 19.78 4.53
CA GLY A 237 -8.78 20.71 3.89
C GLY A 237 -8.40 21.13 2.47
N SER A 238 -7.32 20.57 1.91
CA SER A 238 -6.89 20.81 0.52
C SER A 238 -7.71 20.05 -0.52
N LEU A 239 -8.39 18.98 -0.12
CA LEU A 239 -9.30 18.22 -0.98
C LEU A 239 -10.74 18.35 -0.49
N PRO A 240 -11.72 18.39 -1.40
CA PRO A 240 -13.12 18.37 -1.01
C PRO A 240 -13.50 17.02 -0.41
N THR A 241 -14.42 17.02 0.57
CA THR A 241 -14.80 15.80 1.31
C THR A 241 -15.49 14.75 0.42
N ASP A 242 -16.14 15.19 -0.66
CA ASP A 242 -16.81 14.32 -1.63
C ASP A 242 -15.84 13.55 -2.54
N HIS A 243 -14.53 13.90 -2.57
CA HIS A 243 -13.47 13.10 -3.21
C HIS A 243 -13.58 11.61 -2.85
N TYR A 244 -13.86 11.29 -1.59
CA TYR A 244 -14.00 9.90 -1.13
C TYR A 244 -15.14 9.12 -1.83
N TRP A 245 -16.19 9.83 -2.26
CA TRP A 245 -17.33 9.25 -2.96
C TRP A 245 -17.08 9.10 -4.46
N HIS A 246 -16.11 9.83 -5.02
CA HIS A 246 -15.64 9.69 -6.40
C HIS A 246 -14.66 8.52 -6.63
N MET A 247 -14.18 7.91 -5.55
CA MET A 247 -13.39 6.67 -5.62
C MET A 247 -14.26 5.45 -5.95
N LEU A 248 -13.75 4.57 -6.79
CA LEU A 248 -14.43 3.41 -7.34
C LEU A 248 -14.33 2.20 -6.40
N ARG A 249 -15.49 1.62 -6.05
CA ARG A 249 -15.55 0.35 -5.29
C ARG A 249 -15.29 -0.85 -6.20
N THR A 250 -15.72 -0.74 -7.45
CA THR A 250 -15.34 -1.56 -8.59
C THR A 250 -15.32 -0.63 -9.80
N MET A 251 -14.77 -1.07 -10.93
CA MET A 251 -15.07 -0.42 -12.20
C MET A 251 -16.59 -0.47 -12.47
N LEU A 252 -17.12 0.46 -13.25
CA LEU A 252 -18.56 0.42 -13.63
C LEU A 252 -18.85 -0.88 -14.41
N PRO A 253 -20.08 -1.45 -14.34
CA PRO A 253 -20.39 -2.76 -14.93
C PRO A 253 -20.12 -2.91 -16.43
N GLU A 254 -20.11 -1.80 -17.16
CA GLU A 254 -19.82 -1.71 -18.59
C GLU A 254 -18.33 -1.76 -18.93
N HIS A 255 -17.46 -1.48 -17.96
CA HIS A 255 -16.01 -1.54 -18.15
C HIS A 255 -15.47 -2.94 -17.89
N GLU A 256 -14.50 -3.32 -18.70
CA GLU A 256 -13.76 -4.57 -18.54
C GLU A 256 -13.04 -4.59 -17.20
N GLN A 257 -13.15 -5.72 -16.50
CA GLN A 257 -12.59 -5.98 -15.18
C GLN A 257 -12.72 -7.49 -14.91
N GLU A 258 -11.91 -8.01 -14.00
CA GLU A 258 -11.78 -9.45 -13.73
C GLU A 258 -13.11 -10.20 -13.48
N GLN A 259 -14.06 -9.56 -12.81
CA GLN A 259 -15.39 -10.13 -12.59
C GLN A 259 -16.47 -9.09 -12.88
N LYS A 260 -17.56 -9.51 -13.51
CA LYS A 260 -18.75 -8.66 -13.62
C LYS A 260 -19.21 -8.26 -12.20
N PRO A 261 -19.19 -6.96 -11.84
CA PRO A 261 -19.44 -6.56 -10.47
C PRO A 261 -20.94 -6.71 -10.15
N GLY A 262 -21.23 -7.18 -8.93
CA GLY A 262 -22.55 -7.04 -8.34
C GLY A 262 -22.70 -5.66 -7.70
N GLY A 263 -23.93 -5.18 -7.51
CA GLY A 263 -24.17 -3.91 -6.82
C GLY A 263 -25.27 -3.08 -7.47
N GLY A 264 -25.27 -1.78 -7.13
CA GLY A 264 -26.24 -0.82 -7.62
C GLY A 264 -25.80 0.62 -7.31
N TYR A 265 -26.43 1.57 -7.99
CA TYR A 265 -26.25 2.98 -7.66
C TYR A 265 -26.93 3.33 -6.34
N VAL A 266 -26.24 4.09 -5.51
CA VAL A 266 -26.74 4.70 -4.28
C VAL A 266 -26.39 6.18 -4.28
N THR A 267 -27.10 6.99 -3.48
CA THR A 267 -26.71 8.37 -3.23
C THR A 267 -26.19 8.48 -1.80
N VAL A 268 -24.96 8.96 -1.65
CA VAL A 268 -24.31 9.20 -0.35
C VAL A 268 -23.79 10.63 -0.34
N ASP A 269 -24.17 11.41 0.67
CA ASP A 269 -23.80 12.83 0.80
C ASP A 269 -24.02 13.66 -0.46
N GLY A 270 -25.10 13.37 -1.20
CA GLY A 270 -25.44 14.05 -2.46
C GLY A 270 -24.71 13.54 -3.70
N VAL A 271 -23.74 12.64 -3.56
CA VAL A 271 -22.99 12.04 -4.66
C VAL A 271 -23.63 10.72 -5.09
N ARG A 272 -23.80 10.53 -6.40
CA ARG A 272 -24.26 9.24 -6.97
C ARG A 272 -23.07 8.30 -7.09
N VAL A 273 -23.08 7.24 -6.29
CA VAL A 273 -21.98 6.26 -6.18
C VAL A 273 -22.41 4.92 -6.73
N TRP A 274 -21.58 4.30 -7.56
CA TRP A 274 -21.70 2.88 -7.88
C TRP A 274 -21.18 2.05 -6.70
N ASN A 275 -22.08 1.45 -5.92
CA ASN A 275 -21.72 0.63 -4.76
C ASN A 275 -21.48 -0.83 -5.19
N GLY A 276 -20.46 -1.00 -6.02
CA GLY A 276 -20.05 -2.28 -6.59
C GLY A 276 -19.34 -3.19 -5.59
N HIS A 277 -19.39 -4.50 -5.86
CA HIS A 277 -18.62 -5.51 -5.14
C HIS A 277 -18.32 -6.73 -6.04
N TYR A 278 -17.24 -7.43 -5.72
CA TYR A 278 -16.96 -8.78 -6.21
C TYR A 278 -17.52 -9.84 -5.26
N THR A 279 -17.51 -11.11 -5.67
CA THR A 279 -17.93 -12.22 -4.82
C THR A 279 -16.91 -13.36 -4.88
N HIS A 280 -16.13 -13.53 -3.82
CA HIS A 280 -15.14 -14.60 -3.68
C HIS A 280 -15.62 -15.65 -2.67
N CYS A 281 -15.76 -16.91 -3.07
CA CYS A 281 -16.29 -18.01 -2.24
C CYS A 281 -17.58 -17.63 -1.46
N GLY A 282 -18.52 -16.94 -2.12
CA GLY A 282 -19.77 -16.46 -1.52
C GLY A 282 -19.66 -15.23 -0.60
N ARG A 283 -18.46 -14.64 -0.43
CA ARG A 283 -18.23 -13.41 0.34
C ARG A 283 -18.16 -12.21 -0.60
N LYS A 284 -18.96 -11.18 -0.32
CA LYS A 284 -18.90 -9.90 -1.03
C LYS A 284 -17.70 -9.08 -0.56
N VAL A 285 -16.88 -8.58 -1.47
CA VAL A 285 -15.67 -7.81 -1.17
C VAL A 285 -15.51 -6.66 -2.15
N VAL A 286 -14.88 -5.57 -1.70
CA VAL A 286 -14.40 -4.49 -2.57
C VAL A 286 -12.99 -4.90 -3.03
N PRO A 287 -12.76 -5.18 -4.32
CA PRO A 287 -11.45 -5.60 -4.81
C PRO A 287 -10.41 -4.46 -4.74
N THR A 288 -9.12 -4.80 -4.71
CA THR A 288 -8.03 -3.84 -4.97
C THR A 288 -7.79 -3.72 -6.49
N TRP A 289 -6.72 -3.07 -6.94
CA TRP A 289 -6.38 -3.06 -8.36
C TRP A 289 -5.89 -4.43 -8.82
N GLY A 290 -4.84 -5.00 -8.21
CA GLY A 290 -4.29 -6.30 -8.63
C GLY A 290 -4.42 -7.43 -7.62
N GLY A 291 -5.24 -7.27 -6.59
CA GLY A 291 -5.56 -8.33 -5.65
C GLY A 291 -4.54 -8.53 -4.53
N SER A 292 -3.60 -7.60 -4.32
CA SER A 292 -2.56 -7.75 -3.29
C SER A 292 -3.05 -7.41 -1.88
N MET A 293 -2.39 -7.95 -0.84
CA MET A 293 -2.63 -7.55 0.55
C MET A 293 -2.12 -6.14 0.86
N PHE A 294 -0.99 -5.74 0.28
CA PHE A 294 -0.41 -4.42 0.48
C PHE A 294 -1.41 -3.31 0.15
N GLU A 295 -2.01 -3.35 -1.04
CA GLU A 295 -3.04 -2.39 -1.48
C GLU A 295 -4.21 -2.31 -0.48
N ALA A 296 -4.73 -3.45 -0.05
CA ALA A 296 -5.91 -3.48 0.82
C ALA A 296 -5.61 -3.04 2.25
N LEU A 297 -4.46 -3.46 2.80
CA LEU A 297 -4.23 -3.51 4.25
C LEU A 297 -3.13 -2.59 4.76
N MET A 298 -2.42 -1.86 3.90
CA MET A 298 -1.43 -0.87 4.34
C MET A 298 -2.08 0.28 5.13
N VAL A 299 -3.14 0.88 4.59
CA VAL A 299 -3.85 2.01 5.22
C VAL A 299 -4.44 1.69 6.61
N PRO A 300 -5.12 0.54 6.83
CA PRO A 300 -5.70 0.23 8.14
C PRO A 300 -4.68 -0.03 9.25
N LEU A 301 -3.36 -0.05 8.95
CA LEU A 301 -2.32 -0.01 9.97
C LEU A 301 -2.26 1.35 10.69
N PHE A 302 -2.69 2.42 10.04
CA PHE A 302 -2.59 3.80 10.52
C PHE A 302 -3.94 4.47 10.73
N VAL A 303 -4.93 4.09 9.93
CA VAL A 303 -6.29 4.63 9.99
C VAL A 303 -7.23 3.55 10.51
N PRO A 304 -7.96 3.76 11.62
CA PRO A 304 -8.80 2.73 12.22
C PRO A 304 -10.13 2.55 11.46
N GLU A 305 -10.05 2.27 10.16
CA GLU A 305 -11.18 2.12 9.23
C GLU A 305 -12.19 1.07 9.72
N GLN A 306 -11.70 0.01 10.37
CA GLN A 306 -12.54 -1.06 10.93
C GLN A 306 -13.36 -0.58 12.14
N GLN A 307 -12.84 0.39 12.90
CA GLN A 307 -13.54 0.97 14.04
C GLN A 307 -14.53 2.05 13.60
N TRP A 308 -14.16 2.88 12.62
CA TRP A 308 -15.01 3.94 12.08
C TRP A 308 -16.15 3.38 11.21
N SER A 309 -15.89 2.28 10.49
CA SER A 309 -16.85 1.66 9.57
C SER A 309 -16.90 0.14 9.76
N PRO A 310 -17.41 -0.35 10.91
CA PRO A 310 -17.39 -1.77 11.26
C PRO A 310 -18.24 -2.63 10.31
N ARG A 311 -19.25 -2.04 9.67
CA ARG A 311 -20.14 -2.74 8.72
C ARG A 311 -19.72 -2.62 7.26
N ALA A 312 -18.75 -1.76 6.94
CA ALA A 312 -18.18 -1.64 5.60
C ALA A 312 -16.72 -2.09 5.62
N TRP A 313 -15.76 -1.20 5.92
CA TRP A 313 -14.34 -1.55 5.95
C TRP A 313 -14.00 -2.70 6.90
N GLY A 314 -14.61 -2.74 8.09
CA GLY A 314 -14.43 -3.87 9.02
C GLY A 314 -14.78 -5.22 8.39
N VAL A 315 -15.86 -5.26 7.60
CA VAL A 315 -16.30 -6.46 6.90
C VAL A 315 -15.43 -6.73 5.67
N THR A 316 -15.09 -5.71 4.88
CA THR A 316 -14.25 -5.82 3.68
C THR A 316 -12.88 -6.36 4.04
N HIS A 317 -12.18 -5.75 5.01
CA HIS A 317 -10.82 -6.17 5.42
C HIS A 317 -10.80 -7.61 5.92
N HIS A 318 -11.79 -8.01 6.72
CA HIS A 318 -11.91 -9.39 7.17
C HIS A 318 -12.11 -10.36 6.00
N ARG A 319 -13.02 -10.04 5.07
CA ARG A 319 -13.32 -10.90 3.91
C ARG A 319 -12.15 -10.96 2.93
N TYR A 320 -11.41 -9.86 2.79
CA TYR A 320 -10.23 -9.78 1.94
C TYR A 320 -9.12 -10.72 2.43
N VAL A 321 -8.79 -10.67 3.73
CA VAL A 321 -7.85 -11.61 4.37
C VAL A 321 -8.34 -13.05 4.24
N ARG A 322 -9.64 -13.30 4.40
CA ARG A 322 -10.20 -14.65 4.17
C ARG A 322 -10.01 -15.11 2.74
N GLY A 323 -10.26 -14.26 1.75
CA GLY A 323 -10.05 -14.58 0.35
C GLY A 323 -8.60 -14.96 0.06
N GLN A 324 -7.63 -14.23 0.59
CA GLN A 324 -6.20 -14.55 0.50
C GLN A 324 -5.87 -15.93 1.09
N ILE A 325 -6.42 -16.25 2.27
CA ILE A 325 -6.27 -17.54 2.93
C ILE A 325 -6.90 -18.67 2.11
N ASP A 326 -8.13 -18.47 1.63
CA ASP A 326 -8.84 -19.46 0.83
C ASP A 326 -8.08 -19.78 -0.45
N HIS A 327 -7.61 -18.75 -1.14
CA HIS A 327 -6.82 -18.90 -2.35
C HIS A 327 -5.54 -19.71 -2.09
N GLY A 328 -4.68 -19.22 -1.20
CA GLY A 328 -3.37 -19.82 -0.98
C GLY A 328 -3.40 -21.22 -0.34
N LEU A 329 -4.38 -21.49 0.54
CA LEU A 329 -4.43 -22.75 1.28
C LEU A 329 -5.39 -23.80 0.70
N ARG A 330 -6.37 -23.42 -0.14
CA ARG A 330 -7.41 -24.35 -0.61
C ARG A 330 -7.57 -24.39 -2.12
N GLU A 331 -7.46 -23.25 -2.80
CA GLU A 331 -7.69 -23.20 -4.26
C GLU A 331 -6.41 -23.48 -5.03
N ALA A 332 -5.32 -22.81 -4.66
CA ALA A 332 -4.00 -22.97 -5.26
C ALA A 332 -3.11 -23.98 -4.52
N GLU A 333 -3.49 -24.36 -3.29
CA GLU A 333 -2.79 -25.35 -2.46
C GLU A 333 -1.28 -25.08 -2.25
N TYR A 334 -0.86 -23.80 -2.29
CA TYR A 334 0.54 -23.42 -2.06
C TYR A 334 1.02 -23.71 -0.64
N GLY A 335 0.11 -23.85 0.33
CA GLY A 335 0.44 -24.08 1.74
C GLY A 335 0.82 -22.81 2.50
N TYR A 336 0.79 -21.66 1.85
CA TYR A 336 0.95 -20.33 2.41
C TYR A 336 -0.04 -19.35 1.76
N TRP A 337 -0.16 -18.16 2.34
CA TRP A 337 -1.05 -17.11 1.85
C TRP A 337 -0.46 -15.74 2.17
N GLY A 338 -1.02 -14.73 1.54
CA GLY A 338 -0.70 -13.33 1.76
C GLY A 338 0.18 -12.75 0.67
N PHE A 339 -0.38 -12.74 -0.54
CA PHE A 339 0.31 -12.35 -1.75
C PHE A 339 0.41 -10.82 -1.79
N SER A 340 1.62 -10.31 -2.02
CA SER A 340 1.92 -8.89 -2.16
C SER A 340 3.17 -8.68 -3.00
N PRO A 341 3.29 -7.53 -3.68
CA PRO A 341 4.45 -7.21 -4.48
C PRO A 341 5.77 -7.38 -3.71
N SER A 342 6.74 -8.02 -4.34
CA SER A 342 8.05 -8.26 -3.74
C SER A 342 9.13 -8.47 -4.80
N ASN A 343 10.39 -8.38 -4.38
CA ASN A 343 11.49 -8.89 -5.19
C ASN A 343 11.36 -10.40 -5.42
N VAL A 344 11.86 -10.86 -6.57
CA VAL A 344 11.87 -12.27 -6.95
C VAL A 344 13.27 -12.88 -6.74
N PRO A 345 13.38 -14.20 -6.46
CA PRO A 345 14.67 -14.85 -6.23
C PRO A 345 15.67 -14.74 -7.40
N GLU A 346 15.17 -14.67 -8.63
CA GLU A 346 15.97 -14.61 -9.86
C GLU A 346 16.52 -13.21 -10.20
N ASP A 347 16.41 -12.25 -9.27
CA ASP A 347 16.58 -10.80 -9.48
C ASP A 347 15.41 -10.15 -10.22
N GLY A 348 15.04 -8.94 -9.80
CA GLY A 348 13.85 -8.22 -10.27
C GLY A 348 12.76 -8.03 -9.21
N TYR A 349 11.61 -7.55 -9.66
CA TYR A 349 10.44 -7.21 -8.85
C TYR A 349 9.17 -7.65 -9.59
N GLN A 350 8.23 -8.22 -8.85
CA GLN A 350 6.94 -8.64 -9.37
C GLN A 350 5.83 -8.19 -8.43
N GLU A 351 4.73 -7.76 -9.02
CA GLU A 351 3.48 -7.49 -8.30
C GLU A 351 2.80 -8.85 -8.09
N TYR A 352 2.47 -9.22 -6.85
CA TYR A 352 1.76 -10.47 -6.57
C TYR A 352 0.41 -10.15 -5.93
N GLY A 353 -0.63 -10.83 -6.38
CA GLY A 353 -1.98 -10.70 -5.86
C GLY A 353 -2.84 -11.94 -6.10
N VAL A 354 -4.09 -11.87 -5.65
CA VAL A 354 -5.10 -12.88 -5.97
C VAL A 354 -6.05 -12.25 -6.99
N ASP A 355 -6.03 -12.73 -8.23
CA ASP A 355 -6.82 -12.17 -9.34
C ASP A 355 -8.29 -12.00 -8.96
N ALA A 356 -8.90 -13.02 -8.33
CA ALA A 356 -10.29 -12.96 -7.91
C ALA A 356 -10.62 -11.89 -6.83
N LEU A 357 -9.60 -11.21 -6.29
CA LEU A 357 -9.70 -10.06 -5.38
C LEU A 357 -9.18 -8.75 -6.01
N GLY A 358 -8.68 -8.76 -7.25
CA GLY A 358 -8.21 -7.62 -8.03
C GLY A 358 -9.17 -7.25 -9.16
N MET A 359 -9.10 -6.01 -9.65
CA MET A 359 -9.89 -5.54 -10.80
C MET A 359 -9.18 -5.76 -12.14
N ALA A 360 -7.85 -5.77 -12.17
CA ALA A 360 -7.04 -5.95 -13.36
C ALA A 360 -7.27 -7.34 -13.97
N VAL A 361 -7.59 -7.37 -15.28
CA VAL A 361 -7.96 -8.60 -16.01
C VAL A 361 -6.76 -9.50 -16.26
N ASP A 362 -5.59 -8.91 -16.46
CA ASP A 362 -4.35 -9.66 -16.68
C ASP A 362 -3.68 -10.08 -15.35
N GLY A 363 -4.32 -9.78 -14.21
CA GLY A 363 -3.78 -10.05 -12.89
C GLY A 363 -2.48 -9.29 -12.59
N TYR A 364 -1.76 -9.81 -11.60
CA TYR A 364 -0.43 -9.37 -11.15
C TYR A 364 0.58 -10.53 -11.28
#